data_AF-A0AAE9IRJ3-F1
#
_entry.id   AF-A0AAE9IRJ3-F1
#
_cell.length_a   1.000
_cell.length_b   1.000
_cell.length_c   1.000
_cell.angle_alpha   90.00
_cell.angle_beta   90.00
_cell.angle_gamma   90.00
#
_symmetry.space_group_name_H-M   'P 1'
#
loop_
_entity.id
_entity.type
_entity.pdbx_description
1 polymer ?
#
loop_
_entity_poly.entity_id
_entity_poly.type
_entity_poly.pdbx_seq_one_letter_code
_entity_poly.pdbx_strand_id
1 'polypeptide(L)'
;MHINLLLLVSCFSFVFSDSCSNCVNSGKLWCLQNSQCGDTTLACNTSITVPLNCPSPPQYGYDDEFMRSEIMVLTTAAQNENPQLCFNNQIPTMKLYKVTTANCSTVYNDVTCVGYTAYDTKRKVISISFKGAHGQDQIKEMTDNCVKYGLESYYTVTNGMIFKCIQDSFMLIWNGGMQADLRYLKYKYPSFELWVNGHSLGSSLAWAASAWIVNIGLYKPDDMKVVVMGSMRISDYNFAAWHTQTFSYNFHILHRSDPVAHTPTFVASTNTTLFYPKTEVWYNNYMNQGDPYQVCQEADGPFCSGSVDPKATQYIDHLYYFNIDLPGWGHAGCPMNISAYAQP
;
A
#
# COMPACT_ATOMS: atom_id res chain seq x y z
N MET A 1 -19.55 -66.12 -37.26
CA MET A 1 -19.05 -65.78 -35.91
C MET A 1 -18.37 -64.41 -36.02
N HIS A 2 -19.13 -63.32 -35.86
CA HIS A 2 -18.61 -61.95 -35.90
C HIS A 2 -18.63 -61.40 -34.48
N ILE A 3 -17.44 -61.16 -33.92
CA ILE A 3 -17.27 -60.53 -32.62
C ILE A 3 -17.13 -59.03 -32.86
N ASN A 4 -18.17 -58.27 -32.50
CA ASN A 4 -18.11 -56.82 -32.40
C ASN A 4 -17.35 -56.47 -31.10
N LEU A 5 -16.16 -55.88 -31.24
CA LEU A 5 -15.41 -55.33 -30.12
C LEU A 5 -15.88 -53.89 -29.90
N LEU A 6 -16.79 -53.69 -28.95
CA LEU A 6 -17.15 -52.35 -28.45
C LEU A 6 -15.98 -51.78 -27.66
N LEU A 7 -15.33 -50.75 -28.20
CA LEU A 7 -14.42 -49.88 -27.47
C LEU A 7 -15.25 -48.99 -26.53
N LEU A 8 -15.25 -49.34 -25.24
CA LEU A 8 -15.65 -48.45 -24.16
C LEU A 8 -14.61 -47.33 -24.07
N VAL A 9 -14.94 -46.17 -24.65
CA VAL A 9 -14.21 -44.93 -24.38
C VAL A 9 -14.61 -44.47 -22.98
N SER A 10 -13.77 -44.79 -22.01
CA SER A 10 -13.83 -44.24 -20.66
C SER A 10 -13.72 -42.71 -20.79
N CYS A 11 -14.84 -42.02 -20.65
CA CYS A 11 -14.86 -40.58 -20.50
C CYS A 11 -14.21 -40.27 -19.14
N PHE A 12 -12.89 -40.10 -19.14
CA PHE A 12 -12.22 -39.45 -18.01
C PHE A 12 -12.75 -38.02 -17.98
N SER A 13 -13.73 -37.77 -17.11
CA SER A 13 -14.02 -36.43 -16.65
C SER A 13 -12.71 -35.90 -16.10
N PHE A 14 -12.02 -35.05 -16.87
CA PHE A 14 -10.98 -34.20 -16.32
C PHE A 14 -11.69 -33.32 -15.28
N VAL A 15 -11.61 -33.74 -14.02
CA VAL A 15 -11.91 -32.85 -12.89
C VAL A 15 -10.82 -31.79 -12.98
N PHE A 16 -11.09 -30.70 -13.68
CA PHE A 16 -10.29 -29.50 -13.54
C PHE A 16 -10.27 -29.21 -12.04
N SER A 17 -9.08 -29.21 -11.43
CA SER A 17 -8.93 -28.61 -10.10
C SER A 17 -9.42 -27.18 -10.27
N ASP A 18 -10.59 -26.84 -9.70
CA ASP A 18 -11.09 -25.48 -9.72
C ASP A 18 -9.98 -24.57 -9.17
N SER A 19 -9.66 -23.48 -9.86
CA SER A 19 -8.80 -22.45 -9.28
C SER A 19 -9.60 -21.69 -8.23
N CYS A 20 -8.93 -21.10 -7.23
CA CYS A 20 -9.62 -20.25 -6.25
C CYS A 20 -10.48 -19.18 -6.93
N SER A 21 -9.95 -18.48 -7.93
CA SER A 21 -10.68 -17.41 -8.60
C SER A 21 -11.92 -17.94 -9.32
N ASN A 22 -11.83 -19.08 -10.02
CA ASN A 22 -12.99 -19.69 -10.68
C ASN A 22 -14.04 -20.15 -9.67
N CYS A 23 -13.58 -20.75 -8.57
CA CYS A 23 -14.44 -21.19 -7.48
C CYS A 23 -15.24 -20.02 -6.90
N VAL A 24 -14.55 -18.96 -6.47
CA VAL A 24 -15.19 -17.82 -5.82
C VAL A 24 -16.08 -17.04 -6.78
N ASN A 25 -15.66 -16.87 -8.04
CA ASN A 25 -16.51 -16.25 -9.07
C ASN A 25 -17.78 -17.06 -9.37
N SER A 26 -17.80 -18.36 -9.08
CA SER A 26 -19.01 -19.20 -9.20
C SER A 26 -19.96 -19.09 -8.00
N GLY A 27 -19.65 -18.24 -7.01
CA GLY A 27 -20.45 -18.06 -5.80
C GLY A 27 -20.16 -19.09 -4.69
N LYS A 28 -19.08 -19.88 -4.86
CA LYS A 28 -18.62 -20.88 -3.89
C LYS A 28 -17.54 -20.30 -2.98
N LEU A 29 -17.22 -21.02 -1.89
CA LEU A 29 -16.05 -20.72 -1.08
C LEU A 29 -14.86 -21.58 -1.50
N TRP A 30 -13.68 -20.99 -1.44
CA TRP A 30 -12.43 -21.72 -1.60
C TRP A 30 -11.82 -22.00 -0.23
N CYS A 31 -11.43 -23.24 0.03
CA CYS A 31 -10.79 -23.60 1.28
C CYS A 31 -9.28 -23.66 1.15
N LEU A 32 -8.58 -22.80 1.92
CA LEU A 32 -7.14 -22.61 1.76
C LEU A 32 -6.34 -23.85 2.20
N GLN A 33 -6.76 -24.52 3.28
CA GLN A 33 -6.00 -25.64 3.87
C GLN A 33 -5.85 -26.85 2.94
N ASN A 34 -6.89 -27.15 2.18
CA ASN A 34 -6.98 -28.35 1.35
C ASN A 34 -7.08 -28.04 -0.15
N SER A 35 -7.06 -26.75 -0.52
CA SER A 35 -7.20 -26.29 -1.91
C SER A 35 -8.46 -26.86 -2.58
N GLN A 36 -9.59 -26.80 -1.86
CA GLN A 36 -10.88 -27.32 -2.35
C GLN A 36 -11.90 -26.21 -2.58
N CYS A 37 -12.63 -26.32 -3.69
CA CYS A 37 -13.81 -25.52 -3.94
C CYS A 37 -15.06 -26.22 -3.37
N GLY A 38 -15.92 -25.48 -2.67
CA GLY A 38 -17.17 -26.05 -2.17
C GLY A 38 -18.18 -24.99 -1.75
N ASP A 39 -19.36 -25.46 -1.38
CA ASP A 39 -20.41 -24.60 -0.85
C ASP A 39 -20.17 -24.32 0.65
N THR A 40 -21.09 -23.59 1.29
CA THR A 40 -21.00 -23.21 2.72
C THR A 40 -21.00 -24.39 3.69
N THR A 41 -21.28 -25.61 3.22
CA THR A 41 -21.22 -26.85 4.00
C THR A 41 -19.84 -27.50 4.02
N LEU A 42 -18.89 -27.02 3.19
CA LEU A 42 -17.53 -27.51 3.19
C LEU A 42 -16.85 -27.16 4.52
N ALA A 43 -16.36 -28.18 5.23
CA ALA A 43 -15.59 -27.99 6.44
C ALA A 43 -14.28 -27.26 6.11
N CYS A 44 -14.20 -25.98 6.47
CA CYS A 44 -13.06 -25.13 6.18
C CYS A 44 -12.76 -24.16 7.31
N ASN A 45 -11.51 -24.17 7.80
CA ASN A 45 -11.09 -23.26 8.87
C ASN A 45 -10.77 -21.86 8.32
N THR A 46 -10.24 -21.77 7.10
CA THR A 46 -9.90 -20.50 6.45
C THR A 46 -10.45 -20.50 5.05
N SER A 47 -11.64 -19.92 4.91
CA SER A 47 -12.34 -19.80 3.64
C SER A 47 -12.02 -18.48 2.97
N ILE A 48 -11.92 -18.51 1.64
CA ILE A 48 -11.86 -17.36 0.78
C ILE A 48 -13.20 -17.26 0.06
N THR A 49 -13.84 -16.11 0.20
CA THR A 49 -15.16 -15.81 -0.37
C THR A 49 -15.14 -14.61 -1.31
N VAL A 50 -13.98 -13.96 -1.48
CA VAL A 50 -13.80 -12.85 -2.42
C VAL A 50 -12.59 -13.10 -3.32
N PRO A 51 -12.69 -12.85 -4.65
CA PRO A 51 -11.61 -13.20 -5.59
C PRO A 51 -10.29 -12.49 -5.32
N LEU A 52 -10.33 -11.26 -4.80
CA LEU A 52 -9.15 -10.49 -4.42
C LEU A 52 -8.27 -11.23 -3.39
N ASN A 53 -8.86 -12.09 -2.56
CA ASN A 53 -8.14 -12.89 -1.57
C ASN A 53 -7.68 -14.25 -2.10
N CYS A 54 -7.93 -14.58 -3.38
CA CYS A 54 -7.36 -15.79 -3.92
C CYS A 54 -5.83 -15.72 -3.95
N PRO A 55 -5.10 -16.78 -3.52
CA PRO A 55 -3.66 -16.71 -3.39
C PRO A 55 -3.00 -16.45 -4.74
N SER A 56 -2.13 -15.42 -4.81
CA SER A 56 -1.32 -15.14 -5.99
C SER A 56 0.00 -14.50 -5.57
N PRO A 57 1.16 -14.94 -6.07
CA PRO A 57 2.41 -14.23 -5.85
C PRO A 57 2.39 -12.86 -6.54
N PRO A 58 3.17 -11.88 -6.07
CA PRO A 58 3.34 -10.62 -6.79
C PRO A 58 4.04 -10.84 -8.13
N GLN A 59 3.77 -9.98 -9.11
CA GLN A 59 4.41 -10.05 -10.42
C GLN A 59 5.92 -9.77 -10.36
N TYR A 60 6.33 -8.86 -9.48
CA TYR A 60 7.73 -8.57 -9.19
C TYR A 60 8.11 -9.12 -7.81
N GLY A 61 9.35 -9.59 -7.69
CA GLY A 61 9.90 -10.00 -6.40
C GLY A 61 10.04 -8.80 -5.46
N TYR A 62 9.74 -9.01 -4.19
CA TYR A 62 10.05 -8.03 -3.14
C TYR A 62 11.56 -7.99 -2.90
N ASP A 63 12.13 -6.79 -2.91
CA ASP A 63 13.56 -6.54 -2.73
C ASP A 63 13.78 -5.78 -1.41
N ASP A 64 14.11 -6.53 -0.34
CA ASP A 64 14.33 -5.99 1.01
C ASP A 64 15.49 -4.97 1.05
N GLU A 65 16.53 -5.16 0.24
CA GLU A 65 17.66 -4.23 0.18
C GLU A 65 17.23 -2.90 -0.46
N PHE A 66 16.46 -2.95 -1.55
CA PHE A 66 15.87 -1.77 -2.16
C PHE A 66 14.94 -1.02 -1.18
N MET A 67 14.12 -1.75 -0.40
CA MET A 67 13.24 -1.10 0.56
C MET A 67 14.02 -0.37 1.66
N ARG A 68 15.09 -0.98 2.17
CA ARG A 68 15.94 -0.38 3.22
C ARG A 68 16.77 0.79 2.72
N SER A 69 17.39 0.66 1.55
CA SER A 69 18.38 1.63 1.05
C SER A 69 17.75 2.80 0.28
N GLU A 70 16.58 2.61 -0.31
CA GLU A 70 15.93 3.61 -1.15
C GLU A 70 14.58 4.06 -0.58
N ILE A 71 13.60 3.15 -0.48
CA ILE A 71 12.22 3.53 -0.11
C ILE A 71 12.13 4.05 1.32
N MET A 72 12.84 3.43 2.26
CA MET A 72 12.87 3.86 3.65
C MET A 72 13.43 5.29 3.76
N VAL A 73 14.53 5.59 3.09
CA VAL A 73 15.13 6.94 3.06
C VAL A 73 14.14 7.95 2.47
N LEU A 74 13.55 7.63 1.31
CA LEU A 74 12.60 8.52 0.63
C LEU A 74 11.37 8.81 1.50
N THR A 75 10.81 7.77 2.11
CA THR A 75 9.64 7.91 2.99
C THR A 75 9.97 8.73 4.22
N THR A 76 11.12 8.45 4.84
CA THR A 76 11.56 9.10 6.07
C THR A 76 11.95 10.57 5.84
N ALA A 77 12.48 10.90 4.66
CA ALA A 77 12.83 12.27 4.29
C ALA A 77 11.62 13.22 4.32
N ALA A 78 10.39 12.72 4.13
CA ALA A 78 9.17 13.53 4.21
C ALA A 78 8.88 14.05 5.63
N GLN A 79 9.53 13.48 6.66
CA GLN A 79 9.41 13.92 8.05
C GLN A 79 10.29 15.14 8.36
N ASN A 80 11.24 15.46 7.47
CA ASN A 80 12.15 16.59 7.63
C ASN A 80 11.63 17.83 6.88
N GLU A 81 11.79 19.02 7.46
CA GLU A 81 11.50 20.28 6.77
C GLU A 81 12.46 20.55 5.59
N ASN A 82 13.64 19.94 5.62
CA ASN A 82 14.61 19.91 4.54
C ASN A 82 14.98 18.46 4.16
N PRO A 83 14.14 17.80 3.32
CA PRO A 83 14.38 16.41 2.87
C PRO A 83 15.77 16.18 2.23
N GLN A 84 16.40 17.23 1.69
CA GLN A 84 17.73 17.13 1.10
C GLN A 84 18.81 16.68 2.11
N LEU A 85 18.61 16.92 3.42
CA LEU A 85 19.54 16.41 4.45
C LEU A 85 19.59 14.88 4.44
N CYS A 86 18.44 14.23 4.39
CA CYS A 86 18.35 12.78 4.28
C CYS A 86 19.03 12.26 3.01
N PHE A 87 18.80 12.93 1.88
CA PHE A 87 19.43 12.55 0.61
C PHE A 87 20.95 12.72 0.66
N ASN A 88 21.46 13.83 1.20
CA ASN A 88 22.90 14.05 1.31
C ASN A 88 23.59 12.96 2.13
N ASN A 89 22.92 12.44 3.17
CA ASN A 89 23.47 11.40 4.03
C ASN A 89 23.33 9.99 3.43
N GLN A 90 22.21 9.66 2.81
CA GLN A 90 21.87 8.29 2.44
C GLN A 90 21.85 8.03 0.93
N ILE A 91 21.39 8.99 0.13
CA ILE A 91 21.25 8.87 -1.33
C ILE A 91 21.79 10.14 -2.01
N PRO A 92 23.13 10.39 -2.03
CA PRO A 92 23.68 11.71 -2.34
C PRO A 92 23.38 12.26 -3.75
N THR A 93 23.02 11.36 -4.67
CA THR A 93 22.62 11.68 -6.05
C THR A 93 21.16 12.14 -6.16
N MET A 94 20.31 11.83 -5.18
CA MET A 94 18.93 12.31 -5.11
C MET A 94 18.91 13.80 -4.82
N LYS A 95 18.08 14.53 -5.57
CA LYS A 95 17.91 15.98 -5.47
C LYS A 95 16.46 16.31 -5.20
N LEU A 96 16.22 17.00 -4.09
CA LEU A 96 14.96 17.64 -3.78
C LEU A 96 14.65 18.66 -4.87
N TYR A 97 13.46 18.57 -5.45
CA TYR A 97 12.94 19.61 -6.33
C TYR A 97 12.16 20.64 -5.52
N LYS A 98 11.15 20.19 -4.76
CA LYS A 98 10.32 21.08 -3.94
C LYS A 98 9.54 20.33 -2.87
N VAL A 99 9.31 20.99 -1.73
CA VAL A 99 8.34 20.58 -0.70
C VAL A 99 7.05 21.36 -0.91
N THR A 100 5.91 20.67 -0.83
CA THR A 100 4.57 21.27 -0.88
C THR A 100 3.87 20.99 0.45
N THR A 101 3.39 22.06 1.07
CA THR A 101 2.65 22.04 2.33
C THR A 101 1.29 22.69 2.11
N ALA A 102 0.22 22.03 2.56
CA ALA A 102 -1.13 22.57 2.55
C ALA A 102 -1.78 22.38 3.92
N ASN A 103 -2.58 23.35 4.36
CA ASN A 103 -3.46 23.13 5.51
C ASN A 103 -4.54 22.12 5.09
N CYS A 104 -4.65 21.00 5.81
CA CYS A 104 -5.62 19.95 5.56
C CYS A 104 -6.62 19.77 6.70
N SER A 105 -6.77 20.79 7.52
CA SER A 105 -7.81 20.93 8.53
C SER A 105 -8.71 22.11 8.22
N THR A 106 -9.98 21.97 8.58
CA THR A 106 -10.94 23.09 8.55
C THR A 106 -11.10 23.75 9.92
N VAL A 107 -10.44 23.19 10.94
CA VAL A 107 -10.57 23.56 12.35
C VAL A 107 -9.28 24.18 12.90
N TYR A 108 -8.13 23.64 12.49
CA TYR A 108 -6.81 23.98 13.00
C TYR A 108 -5.96 24.60 11.89
N ASN A 109 -5.23 25.67 12.21
CA ASN A 109 -4.38 26.37 11.24
C ASN A 109 -3.01 25.74 11.05
N ASP A 110 -2.59 24.92 12.02
CA ASP A 110 -1.28 24.27 12.13
C ASP A 110 -1.29 22.80 11.68
N VAL A 111 -2.48 22.21 11.46
CA VAL A 111 -2.63 20.87 10.89
C VAL A 111 -2.36 20.92 9.39
N THR A 112 -1.21 20.40 9.00
CA THR A 112 -0.75 20.43 7.60
C THR A 112 -0.51 19.05 7.04
N CYS A 113 -0.80 18.91 5.76
CA CYS A 113 -0.45 17.77 4.94
C CYS A 113 0.73 18.18 4.06
N VAL A 114 1.76 17.34 4.04
CA VAL A 114 3.05 17.65 3.43
C VAL A 114 3.44 16.54 2.47
N GLY A 115 3.96 16.92 1.32
CA GLY A 115 4.68 16.02 0.43
C GLY A 115 5.81 16.73 -0.28
N TYR A 116 6.72 15.96 -0.87
CA TYR A 116 7.80 16.52 -1.68
C TYR A 116 7.87 15.85 -3.05
N THR A 117 8.53 16.53 -3.98
CA THR A 117 8.99 15.96 -5.25
C THR A 117 10.51 16.00 -5.30
N ALA A 118 11.14 14.90 -5.70
CA ALA A 118 12.59 14.76 -5.86
C ALA A 118 12.92 13.98 -7.14
N TYR A 119 14.18 14.01 -7.56
CA TYR A 119 14.64 13.26 -8.73
C TYR A 119 16.10 12.86 -8.60
N ASP A 120 16.47 11.77 -9.28
CA ASP A 120 17.84 11.29 -9.40
C ASP A 120 18.11 10.90 -10.85
N THR A 121 19.04 11.61 -11.49
CA THR A 121 19.37 11.40 -12.91
C THR A 121 20.24 10.17 -13.16
N LYS A 122 21.00 9.71 -12.15
CA LYS A 122 21.80 8.49 -12.22
C LYS A 122 20.89 7.26 -12.16
N ARG A 123 19.92 7.28 -11.25
CA ARG A 123 18.88 6.24 -11.12
C ARG A 123 17.79 6.32 -12.18
N LYS A 124 17.66 7.48 -12.86
CA LYS A 124 16.57 7.79 -13.79
C LYS A 124 15.20 7.66 -13.15
N VAL A 125 15.03 8.33 -12.01
CA VAL A 125 13.80 8.27 -11.20
C VAL A 125 13.35 9.68 -10.80
N ILE A 126 12.04 9.85 -10.73
CA ILE A 126 11.37 10.92 -9.99
C ILE A 126 10.67 10.27 -8.79
N SER A 127 10.79 10.85 -7.60
CA SER A 127 10.07 10.38 -6.42
C SER A 127 9.11 11.46 -5.92
N ILE A 128 7.91 11.03 -5.58
CA ILE A 128 7.02 11.80 -4.72
C ILE A 128 6.82 11.02 -3.41
N SER A 129 6.85 11.73 -2.30
CA SER A 129 6.65 11.14 -0.98
C SER A 129 5.80 12.04 -0.10
N PHE A 130 5.06 11.44 0.82
CA PHE A 130 4.10 12.12 1.68
C PHE A 130 4.40 11.87 3.15
N LYS A 131 4.29 12.93 3.94
CA LYS A 131 4.51 12.89 5.38
C LYS A 131 3.36 12.17 6.09
N GLY A 132 3.71 11.42 7.14
CA GLY A 132 2.73 10.87 8.08
C GLY A 132 1.98 11.95 8.87
N ALA A 133 1.01 11.52 9.68
CA ALA A 133 0.28 12.44 10.53
C ALA A 133 1.18 13.01 11.63
N HIS A 134 0.97 14.26 11.99
CA HIS A 134 1.67 14.98 13.05
C HIS A 134 0.69 15.50 14.09
N GLY A 135 0.87 15.04 15.33
CA GLY A 135 0.06 15.46 16.46
C GLY A 135 -1.29 14.75 16.55
N GLN A 136 -1.88 14.79 17.74
CA GLN A 136 -3.13 14.10 18.04
C GLN A 136 -4.33 14.76 17.34
N ASP A 137 -4.30 16.08 17.16
CA ASP A 137 -5.39 16.82 16.50
C ASP A 137 -5.58 16.39 15.05
N GLN A 138 -4.48 16.25 14.28
CA GLN A 138 -4.55 15.76 12.91
C GLN A 138 -5.06 14.32 12.86
N ILE A 139 -4.51 13.42 13.67
CA ILE A 139 -4.93 12.01 13.70
C ILE A 139 -6.43 11.90 14.00
N LYS A 140 -6.89 12.63 15.02
CA LYS A 140 -8.29 12.62 15.43
C LYS A 140 -9.22 13.19 14.37
N GLU A 141 -8.94 14.41 13.87
CA GLU A 141 -9.79 15.05 12.87
C GLU A 141 -9.87 14.21 11.59
N MET A 142 -8.73 13.67 11.13
CA MET A 142 -8.71 12.84 9.93
C MET A 142 -9.52 11.57 10.12
N THR A 143 -9.32 10.86 11.24
CA THR A 143 -10.09 9.64 11.55
C THR A 143 -11.60 9.93 11.59
N ASP A 144 -12.00 11.00 12.30
CA ASP A 144 -13.41 11.41 12.40
C ASP A 144 -13.99 11.75 11.02
N ASN A 145 -13.24 12.49 10.18
CA ASN A 145 -13.67 12.86 8.83
C ASN A 145 -13.78 11.64 7.90
N CYS A 146 -12.84 10.70 7.96
CA CYS A 146 -12.89 9.48 7.17
C CYS A 146 -14.11 8.63 7.52
N VAL A 147 -14.42 8.47 8.81
CA VAL A 147 -15.60 7.74 9.26
C VAL A 147 -16.89 8.49 8.90
N LYS A 148 -16.93 9.80 9.14
CA LYS A 148 -18.13 10.64 8.92
C LYS A 148 -18.52 10.71 7.44
N TYR A 149 -17.56 11.00 6.56
CA TYR A 149 -17.83 11.23 5.15
C TYR A 149 -17.71 9.96 4.30
N GLY A 150 -17.03 8.93 4.79
CA GLY A 150 -16.92 7.64 4.13
C GLY A 150 -16.16 7.71 2.80
N LEU A 151 -16.53 6.82 1.88
CA LEU A 151 -15.87 6.65 0.60
C LEU A 151 -16.68 7.27 -0.54
N GLU A 152 -15.98 7.82 -1.53
CA GLU A 152 -16.57 8.36 -2.76
C GLU A 152 -15.77 7.89 -3.98
N SER A 153 -16.39 7.98 -5.15
CA SER A 153 -15.73 7.72 -6.43
C SER A 153 -15.09 8.99 -6.98
N TYR A 154 -13.79 8.92 -7.26
CA TYR A 154 -12.99 10.03 -7.80
C TYR A 154 -12.28 9.72 -9.11
N TYR A 155 -12.34 8.46 -9.54
CA TYR A 155 -11.52 7.93 -10.63
C TYR A 155 -12.42 7.39 -11.74
N THR A 156 -12.06 7.70 -12.98
CA THR A 156 -12.75 7.19 -14.19
C THR A 156 -12.17 5.86 -14.66
N VAL A 157 -10.97 5.52 -14.21
CA VAL A 157 -10.24 4.27 -14.54
C VAL A 157 -10.70 3.06 -13.71
N THR A 158 -11.54 3.27 -12.71
CA THR A 158 -12.10 2.23 -11.85
C THR A 158 -13.50 2.63 -11.38
N ASN A 159 -14.35 1.64 -11.10
CA ASN A 159 -15.63 1.85 -10.42
C ASN A 159 -15.49 1.80 -8.88
N GLY A 160 -14.26 1.82 -8.38
CA GLY A 160 -13.95 1.78 -6.96
C GLY A 160 -14.03 3.14 -6.27
N MET A 161 -14.07 3.07 -4.95
CA MET A 161 -14.17 4.22 -4.07
C MET A 161 -13.01 4.24 -3.07
N ILE A 162 -12.63 5.44 -2.67
CA ILE A 162 -11.58 5.72 -1.69
C ILE A 162 -12.16 6.67 -0.65
N PHE A 163 -11.62 6.67 0.57
CA PHE A 163 -11.99 7.63 1.59
C PHE A 163 -11.91 9.07 1.08
N LYS A 164 -13.02 9.81 1.21
CA LYS A 164 -13.11 11.22 0.86
C LYS A 164 -12.05 12.07 1.56
N CYS A 165 -11.89 11.89 2.87
CA CYS A 165 -10.89 12.60 3.67
C CYS A 165 -9.47 12.49 3.09
N ILE A 166 -9.09 11.31 2.57
CA ILE A 166 -7.76 11.02 2.03
C ILE A 166 -7.64 11.66 0.65
N GLN A 167 -8.64 11.49 -0.21
CA GLN A 167 -8.62 12.10 -1.53
C GLN A 167 -8.55 13.62 -1.45
N ASP A 168 -9.39 14.25 -0.65
CA ASP A 168 -9.43 15.70 -0.49
C ASP A 168 -8.08 16.22 0.04
N SER A 169 -7.51 15.55 1.04
CA SER A 169 -6.19 15.89 1.60
C SER A 169 -5.06 15.79 0.57
N PHE A 170 -5.07 14.73 -0.26
CA PHE A 170 -4.12 14.60 -1.36
C PHE A 170 -4.31 15.72 -2.40
N MET A 171 -5.55 16.04 -2.77
CA MET A 171 -5.82 17.07 -3.76
C MET A 171 -5.35 18.46 -3.32
N LEU A 172 -5.33 18.75 -2.02
CA LEU A 172 -4.75 19.99 -1.47
C LEU A 172 -3.24 20.07 -1.76
N ILE A 173 -2.49 18.99 -1.55
CA ILE A 173 -1.05 18.93 -1.89
C ILE A 173 -0.86 18.99 -3.41
N TRP A 174 -1.64 18.20 -4.15
CA TRP A 174 -1.56 18.11 -5.60
C TRP A 174 -1.74 19.48 -6.26
N ASN A 175 -2.80 20.20 -5.89
CA ASN A 175 -3.12 21.53 -6.38
C ASN A 175 -2.22 22.62 -5.78
N GLY A 176 -1.63 22.38 -4.60
CA GLY A 176 -0.72 23.30 -3.92
C GLY A 176 0.66 23.47 -4.60
N GLY A 177 0.96 22.66 -5.62
CA GLY A 177 2.16 22.83 -6.44
C GLY A 177 2.73 21.52 -6.98
N MET A 178 2.48 20.40 -6.30
CA MET A 178 3.06 19.11 -6.67
C MET A 178 2.67 18.67 -8.09
N GLN A 179 1.46 19.00 -8.57
CA GLN A 179 1.07 18.74 -9.96
C GLN A 179 2.04 19.41 -10.96
N ALA A 180 2.37 20.68 -10.74
CA ALA A 180 3.25 21.44 -11.63
C ALA A 180 4.67 20.89 -11.58
N ASP A 181 5.14 20.54 -10.38
CA ASP A 181 6.45 19.97 -10.13
C ASP A 181 6.63 18.64 -10.87
N LEU A 182 5.69 17.70 -10.71
CA LEU A 182 5.76 16.39 -11.35
C LEU A 182 5.64 16.50 -12.87
N ARG A 183 4.75 17.35 -13.39
CA ARG A 183 4.62 17.58 -14.84
C ARG A 183 5.89 18.17 -15.44
N TYR A 184 6.52 19.13 -14.76
CA TYR A 184 7.78 19.70 -15.20
C TYR A 184 8.89 18.65 -15.26
N LEU A 185 9.05 17.85 -14.21
CA LEU A 185 10.07 16.81 -14.17
C LEU A 185 9.81 15.68 -15.18
N LYS A 186 8.55 15.25 -15.36
CA LYS A 186 8.19 14.26 -16.40
C LYS A 186 8.47 14.80 -17.80
N TYR A 187 8.18 16.08 -18.07
CA TYR A 187 8.54 16.69 -19.35
C TYR A 187 10.07 16.74 -19.56
N LYS A 188 10.82 17.12 -18.53
CA LYS A 188 12.29 17.22 -18.58
C LYS A 188 12.96 15.85 -18.69
N TYR A 189 12.40 14.83 -18.06
CA TYR A 189 12.93 13.47 -17.97
C TYR A 189 11.85 12.44 -18.35
N PRO A 190 11.47 12.35 -19.64
CA PRO A 190 10.31 11.57 -20.08
C PRO A 190 10.43 10.06 -19.80
N SER A 191 11.66 9.55 -19.74
CA SER A 191 11.95 8.13 -19.52
C SER A 191 12.17 7.74 -18.05
N PHE A 192 12.00 8.66 -17.09
CA PHE A 192 12.24 8.34 -15.68
C PHE A 192 11.04 7.59 -15.10
N GLU A 193 11.32 6.56 -14.32
CA GLU A 193 10.31 5.90 -13.47
C GLU A 193 9.80 6.89 -12.41
N LEU A 194 8.59 6.65 -11.91
CA LEU A 194 8.01 7.37 -10.78
C LEU A 194 7.89 6.46 -9.56
N TRP A 195 8.56 6.82 -8.47
CA TRP A 195 8.41 6.13 -7.18
C TRP A 195 7.51 6.95 -6.26
N VAL A 196 6.41 6.33 -5.83
CA VAL A 196 5.39 6.93 -4.95
C VAL A 196 5.44 6.21 -3.61
N ASN A 197 5.69 6.94 -2.53
CA ASN A 197 5.83 6.34 -1.21
C ASN A 197 5.34 7.22 -0.06
N GLY A 198 5.24 6.64 1.12
CA GLY A 198 4.78 7.30 2.32
C GLY A 198 4.67 6.34 3.51
N HIS A 199 4.53 6.91 4.70
CA HIS A 199 4.30 6.20 5.96
C HIS A 199 3.05 6.76 6.65
N SER A 200 2.29 5.89 7.34
CA SER A 200 1.10 6.29 8.10
C SER A 200 0.07 6.99 7.19
N LEU A 201 -0.38 8.19 7.55
CA LEU A 201 -1.17 9.04 6.64
C LEU A 201 -0.53 9.20 5.25
N GLY A 202 0.79 9.35 5.19
CA GLY A 202 1.52 9.47 3.94
C GLY A 202 1.34 8.27 3.02
N SER A 203 1.15 7.07 3.57
CA SER A 203 0.81 5.86 2.82
C SER A 203 -0.54 5.96 2.12
N SER A 204 -1.53 6.48 2.85
CA SER A 204 -2.87 6.71 2.31
C SER A 204 -2.85 7.75 1.18
N LEU A 205 -2.09 8.84 1.37
CA LEU A 205 -1.90 9.88 0.35
C LEU A 205 -1.13 9.36 -0.86
N ALA A 206 -0.15 8.48 -0.67
CA ALA A 206 0.62 7.84 -1.73
C ALA A 206 -0.27 6.99 -2.65
N TRP A 207 -1.21 6.21 -2.09
CA TRP A 207 -2.17 5.45 -2.90
C TRP A 207 -3.18 6.35 -3.63
N ALA A 208 -3.65 7.44 -3.00
CA ALA A 208 -4.49 8.41 -3.70
C ALA A 208 -3.71 9.07 -4.87
N ALA A 209 -2.45 9.41 -4.64
CA ALA A 209 -1.57 10.01 -5.64
C ALA A 209 -1.30 9.07 -6.81
N SER A 210 -0.95 7.80 -6.55
CA SER A 210 -0.69 6.82 -7.62
C SER A 210 -1.91 6.63 -8.51
N ALA A 211 -3.08 6.45 -7.89
CA ALA A 211 -4.34 6.28 -8.60
C ALA A 211 -4.70 7.52 -9.43
N TRP A 212 -4.55 8.72 -8.86
CA TRP A 212 -4.84 9.97 -9.55
C TRP A 212 -3.93 10.21 -10.76
N ILE A 213 -2.63 9.96 -10.60
CA ILE A 213 -1.63 10.13 -11.66
C ILE A 213 -1.93 9.24 -12.87
N VAL A 214 -2.35 8.00 -12.63
CA VAL A 214 -2.80 7.07 -13.68
C VAL A 214 -4.13 7.53 -14.27
N ASN A 215 -5.08 7.94 -13.43
CA ASN A 215 -6.40 8.41 -13.86
C ASN A 215 -6.33 9.59 -14.83
N ILE A 216 -5.39 10.53 -14.63
CA ILE A 216 -5.19 11.68 -15.53
C ILE A 216 -4.22 11.39 -16.68
N GLY A 217 -3.72 10.16 -16.79
CA GLY A 217 -2.80 9.73 -17.86
C GLY A 217 -1.41 10.37 -17.82
N LEU A 218 -0.93 10.80 -16.65
CA LEU A 218 0.39 11.44 -16.54
C LEU A 218 1.55 10.43 -16.54
N TYR A 219 1.33 9.25 -15.96
CA TYR A 219 2.24 8.10 -16.03
C TYR A 219 1.47 6.83 -16.39
N LYS A 220 2.17 5.90 -17.03
CA LYS A 220 1.69 4.52 -17.15
C LYS A 220 2.01 3.78 -15.84
N PRO A 221 1.13 2.88 -15.37
CA PRO A 221 1.38 2.09 -14.17
C PRO A 221 2.69 1.29 -14.22
N ASP A 222 3.09 0.77 -15.39
CA ASP A 222 4.33 0.00 -15.57
C ASP A 222 5.61 0.85 -15.41
N ASP A 223 5.50 2.17 -15.50
CA ASP A 223 6.59 3.11 -15.26
C ASP A 223 6.59 3.61 -13.79
N MET A 224 5.84 2.94 -12.90
CA MET A 224 5.63 3.35 -11.51
C MET A 224 5.98 2.25 -10.51
N LYS A 225 6.56 2.64 -9.38
CA LYS A 225 6.67 1.82 -8.18
C LYS A 225 5.89 2.47 -7.04
N VAL A 226 4.96 1.74 -6.45
CA VAL A 226 4.14 2.22 -5.34
C VAL A 226 4.50 1.41 -4.10
N VAL A 227 5.17 2.03 -3.12
CA VAL A 227 5.57 1.33 -1.89
C VAL A 227 5.20 2.16 -0.68
N VAL A 228 4.42 1.60 0.22
CA VAL A 228 3.93 2.30 1.40
C VAL A 228 4.20 1.52 2.68
N MET A 229 4.25 2.20 3.83
CA MET A 229 4.56 1.60 5.14
C MET A 229 3.51 1.98 6.19
N GLY A 230 3.02 1.01 6.96
CA GLY A 230 2.07 1.28 8.05
C GLY A 230 0.79 1.97 7.57
N SER A 231 0.24 1.52 6.45
CA SER A 231 -1.01 2.09 5.93
C SER A 231 -2.22 1.54 6.69
N MET A 232 -3.28 2.34 6.81
CA MET A 232 -4.64 1.85 7.05
C MET A 232 -5.29 1.42 5.73
N ARG A 233 -6.42 0.69 5.80
CA ARG A 233 -7.26 0.43 4.63
C ARG A 233 -7.95 1.73 4.22
N ILE A 234 -7.94 2.05 2.92
CA ILE A 234 -8.46 3.33 2.44
C ILE A 234 -9.62 3.24 1.45
N SER A 235 -9.99 2.03 1.05
CA SER A 235 -10.78 1.84 -0.17
C SER A 235 -11.72 0.66 -0.10
N ASP A 236 -12.69 0.64 -1.01
CA ASP A 236 -13.58 -0.51 -1.20
C ASP A 236 -12.89 -1.63 -1.99
N TYR A 237 -13.62 -2.74 -2.18
CA TYR A 237 -13.16 -3.89 -2.94
C TYR A 237 -12.75 -3.53 -4.38
N ASN A 238 -13.54 -2.71 -5.07
CA ASN A 238 -13.35 -2.41 -6.48
C ASN A 238 -12.06 -1.60 -6.71
N PHE A 239 -11.77 -0.63 -5.84
CA PHE A 239 -10.52 0.11 -5.92
C PHE A 239 -9.33 -0.77 -5.56
N ALA A 240 -9.42 -1.58 -4.49
CA ALA A 240 -8.34 -2.47 -4.08
C ALA A 240 -8.00 -3.51 -5.15
N ALA A 241 -9.02 -4.10 -5.78
CA ALA A 241 -8.87 -5.04 -6.89
C ALA A 241 -8.29 -4.38 -8.14
N TRP A 242 -8.77 -3.19 -8.50
CA TRP A 242 -8.22 -2.42 -9.61
C TRP A 242 -6.75 -2.04 -9.38
N HIS A 243 -6.41 -1.53 -8.19
CA HIS A 243 -5.03 -1.13 -7.88
C HIS A 243 -4.10 -2.34 -7.91
N THR A 244 -4.53 -3.48 -7.38
CA THR A 244 -3.79 -4.77 -7.44
C THR A 244 -3.50 -5.20 -8.89
N GLN A 245 -4.45 -5.02 -9.80
CA GLN A 245 -4.29 -5.40 -11.21
C GLN A 245 -3.49 -4.37 -12.02
N THR A 246 -3.54 -3.10 -11.60
CA THR A 246 -3.00 -1.97 -12.37
C THR A 246 -1.52 -1.76 -12.08
N PHE A 247 -1.11 -1.83 -10.82
CA PHE A 247 0.28 -1.57 -10.42
C PHE A 247 1.02 -2.87 -10.19
N SER A 248 1.82 -3.25 -11.17
CA SER A 248 2.61 -4.48 -11.13
C SER A 248 3.68 -4.46 -10.04
N TYR A 249 4.27 -3.28 -9.76
CA TYR A 249 5.17 -3.05 -8.61
C TYR A 249 4.46 -2.26 -7.51
N ASN A 250 3.67 -2.97 -6.69
CA ASN A 250 2.98 -2.40 -5.53
C ASN A 250 3.20 -3.24 -4.26
N PHE A 251 3.73 -2.62 -3.22
CA PHE A 251 3.91 -3.25 -1.91
C PHE A 251 3.42 -2.34 -0.79
N HIS A 252 2.74 -2.93 0.20
CA HIS A 252 2.54 -2.28 1.48
C HIS A 252 3.19 -3.10 2.58
N ILE A 253 4.06 -2.45 3.34
CA ILE A 253 4.92 -3.09 4.31
C ILE A 253 4.34 -2.84 5.69
N LEU A 254 4.19 -3.92 6.47
CA LEU A 254 3.65 -3.88 7.82
C LEU A 254 4.63 -4.49 8.81
N HIS A 255 4.80 -3.79 9.93
CA HIS A 255 5.64 -4.22 11.03
C HIS A 255 4.76 -4.76 12.17
N ARG A 256 4.97 -6.03 12.52
CA ARG A 256 4.34 -6.74 13.65
C ARG A 256 2.84 -6.45 13.80
N SER A 257 2.48 -5.74 14.86
CA SER A 257 1.11 -5.49 15.31
C SER A 257 0.71 -4.01 15.18
N ASP A 258 1.25 -3.31 14.17
CA ASP A 258 0.95 -1.90 13.89
C ASP A 258 -0.57 -1.64 13.91
N PRO A 259 -1.10 -0.88 14.90
CA PRO A 259 -2.55 -0.69 15.08
C PRO A 259 -3.23 0.00 13.90
N VAL A 260 -2.49 0.84 13.15
CA VAL A 260 -3.04 1.59 12.02
C VAL A 260 -3.45 0.63 10.89
N ALA A 261 -2.75 -0.49 10.74
CA ALA A 261 -3.06 -1.46 9.71
C ALA A 261 -4.34 -2.28 9.97
N HIS A 262 -4.77 -2.34 11.23
CA HIS A 262 -5.88 -3.18 11.66
C HIS A 262 -7.20 -2.42 11.79
N THR A 263 -7.20 -1.09 11.68
CA THR A 263 -8.41 -0.27 11.81
C THR A 263 -8.41 0.93 10.86
N PRO A 264 -9.58 1.34 10.33
CA PRO A 264 -10.86 0.63 10.34
C PRO A 264 -10.89 -0.54 9.33
N THR A 265 -11.82 -1.49 9.52
CA THR A 265 -12.13 -2.56 8.54
C THR A 265 -13.49 -2.37 7.86
N PHE A 266 -14.34 -1.53 8.44
CA PHE A 266 -15.69 -1.25 7.97
C PHE A 266 -16.08 0.19 8.28
N VAL A 267 -16.85 0.80 7.37
CA VAL A 267 -17.31 2.18 7.46
C VAL A 267 -18.83 2.21 7.48
N ALA A 268 -19.40 2.57 8.64
CA ALA A 268 -20.85 2.55 8.84
C ALA A 268 -21.61 3.57 8.00
N SER A 269 -21.04 4.77 7.77
CA SER A 269 -21.68 5.86 7.01
C SER A 269 -21.99 5.49 5.56
N THR A 270 -21.24 4.56 4.99
CA THR A 270 -21.38 4.07 3.61
C THR A 270 -21.65 2.57 3.54
N ASN A 271 -21.88 1.90 4.68
CA ASN A 271 -22.04 0.46 4.80
C ASN A 271 -20.98 -0.34 4.00
N THR A 272 -19.72 0.09 4.06
CA THR A 272 -18.65 -0.40 3.18
C THR A 272 -17.59 -1.16 3.97
N THR A 273 -17.30 -2.39 3.54
CA THR A 273 -16.12 -3.13 4.00
C THR A 273 -14.91 -2.63 3.24
N LEU A 274 -13.82 -2.38 3.96
CA LEU A 274 -12.59 -1.86 3.40
C LEU A 274 -11.65 -2.99 3.00
N PHE A 275 -10.84 -2.73 1.97
CA PHE A 275 -9.87 -3.68 1.43
C PHE A 275 -8.52 -3.02 1.16
N TYR A 276 -7.45 -3.75 1.43
CA TYR A 276 -6.11 -3.47 0.92
C TYR A 276 -5.95 -3.95 -0.52
N PRO A 277 -5.21 -3.22 -1.37
CA PRO A 277 -4.63 -3.80 -2.57
C PRO A 277 -3.46 -4.73 -2.20
N LYS A 278 -3.24 -5.81 -2.96
CA LYS A 278 -2.01 -6.60 -2.86
C LYS A 278 -0.81 -5.78 -3.34
N THR A 279 0.40 -5.94 -2.83
CA THR A 279 0.85 -7.06 -1.98
C THR A 279 1.30 -6.60 -0.60
N GLU A 280 0.76 -7.22 0.44
CA GLU A 280 1.26 -7.06 1.80
C GLU A 280 2.62 -7.76 1.96
N VAL A 281 3.57 -7.09 2.62
CA VAL A 281 4.80 -7.72 3.10
C VAL A 281 4.89 -7.51 4.60
N TRP A 282 4.78 -8.61 5.34
CA TRP A 282 4.67 -8.58 6.79
C TRP A 282 5.95 -9.05 7.47
N TYR A 283 6.46 -8.20 8.34
CA TYR A 283 7.60 -8.50 9.20
C TYR A 283 7.11 -8.66 10.64
N ASN A 284 6.93 -9.89 11.07
CA ASN A 284 6.57 -10.20 12.45
C ASN A 284 7.82 -10.41 13.34
N ASN A 285 8.74 -9.45 13.30
CA ASN A 285 10.01 -9.44 14.04
C ASN A 285 10.57 -8.01 14.09
N TYR A 286 11.83 -7.82 14.46
CA TYR A 286 12.45 -6.50 14.56
C TYR A 286 12.85 -5.89 13.20
N MET A 287 12.63 -6.57 12.08
CA MET A 287 13.06 -6.11 10.76
C MET A 287 14.57 -5.83 10.67
N ASN A 288 15.42 -6.54 11.41
CA ASN A 288 16.87 -6.43 11.22
C ASN A 288 17.26 -6.90 9.82
N GLN A 289 18.46 -6.52 9.38
CA GLN A 289 18.99 -7.06 8.13
C GLN A 289 19.10 -8.59 8.23
N GLY A 290 18.47 -9.28 7.28
CA GLY A 290 18.41 -10.75 7.26
C GLY A 290 17.29 -11.37 8.09
N ASP A 291 16.51 -10.58 8.84
CA ASP A 291 15.29 -11.09 9.49
C ASP A 291 14.29 -11.56 8.42
N PRO A 292 13.57 -12.66 8.65
CA PRO A 292 12.63 -13.20 7.67
C PRO A 292 11.40 -12.28 7.53
N TYR A 293 10.74 -12.34 6.38
CA TYR A 293 9.46 -11.68 6.14
C TYR A 293 8.52 -12.59 5.35
N GLN A 294 7.23 -12.30 5.43
CA GLN A 294 6.21 -13.00 4.68
C GLN A 294 5.67 -12.09 3.56
N VAL A 295 5.80 -12.55 2.30
CA VAL A 295 5.09 -11.95 1.16
C VAL A 295 3.72 -12.61 1.07
N CYS A 296 2.68 -11.82 1.27
CA CYS A 296 1.31 -12.31 1.41
C CYS A 296 0.70 -12.63 0.05
N GLN A 297 0.05 -13.78 -0.04
CA GLN A 297 -0.57 -14.22 -1.30
C GLN A 297 -2.01 -13.70 -1.41
N GLU A 298 -2.67 -13.47 -0.28
CA GLU A 298 -3.98 -12.85 -0.14
C GLU A 298 -3.84 -11.32 0.00
N ALA A 299 -4.95 -10.60 -0.16
CA ALA A 299 -4.94 -9.13 -0.06
C ALA A 299 -5.35 -8.62 1.31
N ASP A 300 -6.38 -9.22 1.90
CA ASP A 300 -7.02 -8.73 3.12
C ASP A 300 -7.80 -9.86 3.84
N GLY A 301 -8.33 -9.62 5.02
CA GLY A 301 -9.00 -10.60 5.87
C GLY A 301 -8.08 -11.12 6.97
N PRO A 302 -8.27 -12.35 7.47
CA PRO A 302 -7.49 -12.90 8.58
C PRO A 302 -6.12 -13.48 8.15
N PHE A 303 -5.59 -13.08 7.00
CA PHE A 303 -4.32 -13.58 6.45
C PHE A 303 -3.17 -12.64 6.82
N CYS A 304 -1.94 -13.16 6.88
CA CYS A 304 -0.75 -12.39 7.24
C CYS A 304 -0.94 -11.56 8.53
N SER A 305 -0.65 -10.25 8.51
CA SER A 305 -0.85 -9.38 9.66
C SER A 305 -2.30 -9.35 10.12
N GLY A 306 -3.26 -9.61 9.23
CA GLY A 306 -4.68 -9.74 9.58
C GLY A 306 -4.99 -10.85 10.59
N SER A 307 -4.04 -11.76 10.86
CA SER A 307 -4.13 -12.76 11.94
C SER A 307 -3.88 -12.19 13.35
N VAL A 308 -3.32 -10.98 13.46
CA VAL A 308 -3.09 -10.29 14.74
C VAL A 308 -4.43 -9.88 15.35
N ASP A 309 -4.57 -10.10 16.67
CA ASP A 309 -5.72 -9.57 17.42
C ASP A 309 -5.64 -8.03 17.45
N PRO A 310 -6.61 -7.31 16.86
CA PRO A 310 -6.60 -5.84 16.85
C PRO A 310 -6.58 -5.22 18.25
N LYS A 311 -6.99 -5.96 19.29
CA LYS A 311 -6.95 -5.51 20.70
C LYS A 311 -5.59 -5.69 21.38
N ALA A 312 -4.67 -6.42 20.75
CA ALA A 312 -3.33 -6.71 21.26
C ALA A 312 -2.22 -5.98 20.48
N THR A 313 -2.59 -4.93 19.75
CA THR A 313 -1.69 -4.13 18.91
C THR A 313 -0.82 -3.19 19.74
N GLN A 314 0.39 -2.89 19.24
CA GLN A 314 1.34 -2.00 19.91
C GLN A 314 1.67 -0.81 19.03
N TYR A 315 1.41 0.40 19.53
CA TYR A 315 1.68 1.64 18.77
C TYR A 315 3.15 1.81 18.40
N ILE A 316 4.09 1.25 19.18
CA ILE A 316 5.51 1.28 18.84
C ILE A 316 5.80 0.61 17.48
N ASP A 317 5.04 -0.42 17.11
CA ASP A 317 5.21 -1.11 15.83
C ASP A 317 4.89 -0.20 14.64
N HIS A 318 4.07 0.85 14.84
CA HIS A 318 3.79 1.87 13.83
C HIS A 318 4.96 2.86 13.62
N LEU A 319 5.84 3.02 14.61
CA LEU A 319 6.91 4.02 14.58
C LEU A 319 8.23 3.46 14.03
N TYR A 320 8.42 2.14 14.13
CA TYR A 320 9.66 1.49 13.73
C TYR A 320 9.49 0.67 12.46
N TYR A 321 10.35 0.91 11.48
CA TYR A 321 10.42 0.13 10.24
C TYR A 321 11.90 -0.13 9.93
N PHE A 322 12.25 -1.36 9.55
CA PHE A 322 13.63 -1.79 9.28
C PHE A 322 14.61 -1.56 10.45
N ASN A 323 14.12 -1.73 11.68
CA ASN A 323 14.83 -1.42 12.92
C ASN A 323 15.28 0.04 13.05
N ILE A 324 14.46 0.97 12.58
CA ILE A 324 14.71 2.42 12.65
C ILE A 324 13.43 3.13 13.10
N ASP A 325 13.53 4.01 14.11
CA ASP A 325 12.54 5.03 14.45
C ASP A 325 12.38 5.96 13.26
N LEU A 326 11.35 5.70 12.45
CA LEU A 326 11.14 6.34 11.16
C LEU A 326 10.94 7.86 11.34
N PRO A 327 10.03 8.36 12.20
CA PRO A 327 9.91 9.79 12.45
C PRO A 327 11.20 10.42 13.01
N GLY A 328 11.81 9.80 14.02
CA GLY A 328 12.99 10.36 14.69
C GLY A 328 14.21 10.45 13.79
N TRP A 329 14.50 9.40 13.02
CA TRP A 329 15.61 9.36 12.07
C TRP A 329 15.42 10.39 10.94
N GLY A 330 14.19 10.54 10.45
CA GLY A 330 13.84 11.53 9.44
C GLY A 330 14.02 12.96 9.91
N HIS A 331 13.51 13.29 11.09
CA HIS A 331 13.65 14.62 11.67
C HIS A 331 15.13 15.00 11.87
N ALA A 332 15.99 14.03 12.21
CA ALA A 332 17.43 14.23 12.35
C ALA A 332 18.20 14.34 11.01
N GLY A 333 17.51 14.25 9.87
CA GLY A 333 18.12 14.32 8.54
C GLY A 333 18.76 13.01 8.10
N CYS A 334 18.24 11.88 8.57
CA CYS A 334 18.67 10.52 8.24
C CYS A 334 20.20 10.32 8.36
N PRO A 335 20.81 10.53 9.54
CA PRO A 335 22.26 10.35 9.72
C PRO A 335 22.71 8.91 9.39
N MET A 336 23.95 8.78 8.92
CA MET A 336 24.57 7.47 8.58
C MET A 336 24.56 6.47 9.75
N ASN A 337 24.74 6.96 10.98
CA ASN A 337 24.67 6.11 12.15
C ASN A 337 23.21 5.90 12.58
N ILE A 338 22.64 4.76 12.20
CA ILE A 338 21.26 4.39 12.53
C ILE A 338 21.08 3.80 13.93
N SER A 339 22.16 3.44 14.63
CA SER A 339 22.07 2.71 15.91
C SER A 339 21.38 3.50 17.02
N ALA A 340 21.43 4.83 16.98
CA ALA A 340 20.71 5.71 17.91
C ALA A 340 19.18 5.71 17.70
N TYR A 341 18.71 5.14 16.60
CA TYR A 341 17.30 5.07 16.21
C TYR A 341 16.80 3.62 16.19
N ALA A 342 17.58 2.66 16.70
CA ALA A 342 17.17 1.27 16.76
C ALA A 342 16.01 1.07 17.74
N GLN A 343 15.27 -0.01 17.54
CA GLN A 343 14.20 -0.40 18.46
C GLN A 343 14.74 -0.68 19.87
N PRO A 344 13.92 -0.42 20.91
CA PRO A 344 14.28 -0.69 22.30
C PRO A 344 14.36 -2.18 22.65
#